data_AF-A0A352KQ87-F1
#
_entry.id   AF-A0A352KQ87-F1
#
_cell.length_a   1.000
_cell.length_b   1.000
_cell.length_c   1.000
_cell.angle_alpha   90.00
_cell.angle_beta   90.00
_cell.angle_gamma   90.00
#
_symmetry.space_group_name_H-M   'P 1'
#
loop_
_entity.id
_entity.type
_entity.pdbx_description
1 polymer ?
#
loop_
_entity_poly.entity_id
_entity_poly.type
_entity_poly.pdbx_seq_one_letter_code
_entity_poly.pdbx_strand_id
1 'polypeptide(L)'
;MSLIQGTLFDGRTSSGQEVSLHCDSQGQVSVEGGNTASLHFSELKISPRIGQTSRYVTFPNGSQFETDNNDAIDALLVQWQSSESKIQRALHRLESHWRNVSLSVIFLVFFGWGLVQYGIPHFSRELALAAPAKISQLLGDSVLKSIEEIWVQESTLGQIQQQELTAQFQALVPNDEYEWQILFRQGGILGANAFALPNGTIVMTDELVQLAHNQQQLISIMAHEVGHVIHRHGLRTLIQKSSLAVLLVLVTGDVSTSSSIITALPAILIEAGYSKTMEREADTYALEYLQQQKIDPIVFAEIMHLLEYHQNNPTCQSSAHASDTTDETSQHPDCVNPDKQNMTPDRAPESDQKSINNYFSTHPSTHERIERFRQASDKIPNDPLREFVGASPRFRFRLWNS
;
A
#
# COMPACT_ATOMS: atom_id res chain seq x y z
N MET A 1 40.63 -24.73 -39.33
CA MET A 1 39.88 -24.57 -40.59
C MET A 1 38.50 -25.10 -40.35
N SER A 2 37.49 -24.23 -40.42
CA SER A 2 36.09 -24.61 -40.23
C SER A 2 35.35 -24.41 -41.55
N LEU A 3 34.65 -25.46 -41.99
CA LEU A 3 33.77 -25.42 -43.15
C LEU A 3 32.33 -25.48 -42.65
N ILE A 4 31.52 -24.48 -43.01
CA ILE A 4 30.12 -24.36 -42.58
C ILE A 4 29.25 -24.30 -43.82
N GLN A 5 28.31 -25.23 -43.94
CA GLN A 5 27.34 -25.25 -45.04
C GLN A 5 26.14 -24.35 -44.72
N GLY A 6 25.60 -23.70 -45.74
CA GLY A 6 24.44 -22.84 -45.60
C GLY A 6 24.01 -22.23 -46.93
N THR A 7 23.08 -21.29 -46.83
CA THR A 7 22.45 -20.64 -47.99
C THR A 7 22.87 -19.18 -48.03
N LEU A 8 23.45 -18.74 -49.15
CA LEU A 8 23.80 -17.35 -49.38
C LEU A 8 22.68 -16.64 -50.15
N PHE A 9 22.25 -15.50 -49.62
CA PHE A 9 21.35 -14.56 -50.25
C PHE A 9 22.12 -13.29 -50.62
N ASP A 10 21.92 -12.82 -51.85
CA ASP A 10 22.62 -11.65 -52.41
C ASP A 10 22.11 -10.30 -51.86
N GLY A 11 21.05 -10.32 -51.03
CA GLY A 11 20.41 -9.14 -50.45
C GLY A 11 19.58 -8.33 -51.46
N ARG A 12 19.44 -8.80 -52.70
CA ARG A 12 18.68 -8.15 -53.78
C ARG A 12 17.51 -8.99 -54.28
N THR A 13 17.64 -10.31 -54.18
CA THR A 13 16.64 -11.29 -54.58
C THR A 13 16.43 -12.31 -53.46
N SER A 14 15.24 -12.94 -53.41
CA SER A 14 14.95 -14.02 -52.45
C SER A 14 15.52 -15.38 -52.89
N SER A 15 16.34 -15.42 -53.93
CA SER A 15 16.94 -16.66 -54.43
C SER A 15 18.17 -17.00 -53.62
N GLY A 16 18.09 -18.07 -52.83
CA GLY A 16 19.22 -18.59 -52.07
C GLY A 16 20.12 -19.50 -52.92
N GLN A 17 21.42 -19.42 -52.71
CA GLN A 17 22.40 -20.34 -53.30
C GLN A 17 23.09 -21.14 -52.20
N GLU A 18 23.11 -22.47 -52.30
CA GLU A 18 23.86 -23.31 -51.38
C GLU A 18 25.36 -23.08 -51.58
N VAL A 19 26.04 -22.69 -50.51
CA VAL A 19 27.48 -22.40 -50.50
C VAL A 19 28.12 -22.93 -49.22
N SER A 20 29.44 -23.03 -49.21
CA SER A 20 30.19 -23.35 -48.00
C SER A 20 31.05 -22.17 -47.56
N LEU A 21 30.87 -21.73 -46.32
CA LEU A 21 31.68 -20.71 -45.69
C LEU A 21 32.93 -21.36 -45.10
N HIS A 22 34.09 -20.92 -45.55
CA HIS A 22 35.40 -21.39 -45.08
C HIS A 22 36.11 -20.28 -44.32
N CYS A 23 36.57 -20.59 -43.11
CA CYS A 23 37.39 -19.69 -42.30
C CYS A 23 38.76 -20.33 -42.03
N ASP A 24 39.81 -19.61 -42.39
CA ASP A 24 41.19 -20.06 -42.27
C ASP A 24 41.80 -19.80 -40.88
N SER A 25 43.07 -20.18 -40.69
CA SER A 25 43.78 -19.98 -39.43
C SER A 25 44.25 -18.55 -39.18
N GLN A 26 44.06 -17.64 -40.14
CA GLN A 26 44.38 -16.21 -40.04
C GLN A 26 43.12 -15.35 -39.85
N GLY A 27 41.94 -15.97 -39.76
CA GLY A 27 40.68 -15.28 -39.58
C GLY A 27 40.08 -14.74 -40.89
N GLN A 28 40.57 -15.19 -42.05
CA GLN A 28 39.99 -14.86 -43.34
C GLN A 28 38.83 -15.80 -43.67
N VAL A 29 37.71 -15.21 -44.05
CA VAL A 29 36.48 -15.87 -44.45
C VAL A 29 36.32 -15.78 -45.95
N SER A 30 36.14 -16.93 -46.60
CA SER A 30 35.86 -17.07 -48.02
C SER A 30 34.62 -17.93 -48.23
N VAL A 31 33.82 -17.61 -49.25
CA VAL A 31 32.63 -18.39 -49.59
C VAL A 31 32.94 -19.25 -50.82
N GLU A 32 33.00 -20.57 -50.64
CA GLU A 32 33.19 -21.52 -51.71
C GLU A 32 31.87 -21.73 -52.47
N GLY A 33 31.89 -21.43 -53.77
CA GLY A 33 30.71 -21.44 -54.64
C GLY A 33 30.10 -20.06 -54.94
N GLY A 34 30.60 -18.99 -54.31
CA GLY A 34 30.14 -17.61 -54.55
C GLY A 34 31.27 -16.67 -55.00
N ASN A 35 30.94 -15.56 -55.67
CA ASN A 35 31.88 -14.55 -56.15
C ASN A 35 32.25 -13.52 -55.06
N THR A 36 32.46 -13.96 -53.82
CA THR A 36 32.69 -13.07 -52.67
C THR A 36 34.19 -12.97 -52.37
N ALA A 37 34.70 -11.75 -52.28
CA ALA A 37 36.09 -11.50 -51.87
C ALA A 37 36.36 -12.08 -50.47
N SER A 38 37.60 -12.50 -50.23
CA SER A 38 38.01 -12.94 -48.90
C SER A 38 38.00 -11.75 -47.94
N LEU A 39 37.26 -11.88 -46.83
CA LEU A 39 37.04 -10.83 -45.83
C LEU A 39 37.54 -11.29 -44.48
N HIS A 40 38.01 -10.38 -43.64
CA HIS A 40 38.39 -10.75 -42.29
C HIS A 40 37.14 -10.98 -41.41
N PHE A 41 37.17 -11.96 -40.53
CA PHE A 41 36.03 -12.36 -39.70
C PHE A 41 35.45 -11.19 -38.86
N SER A 42 36.30 -10.24 -38.45
CA SER A 42 35.87 -9.05 -37.70
C SER A 42 34.97 -8.08 -38.48
N GLU A 43 34.93 -8.19 -39.80
CA GLU A 43 34.11 -7.33 -40.66
C GLU A 43 32.69 -7.88 -40.85
N LEU A 44 32.43 -9.11 -40.38
CA LEU A 44 31.15 -9.77 -40.47
C LEU A 44 30.23 -9.37 -39.30
N LYS A 45 28.94 -9.22 -39.59
CA LYS A 45 27.91 -9.05 -38.55
C LYS A 45 27.12 -10.34 -38.40
N ILE A 46 27.26 -10.98 -37.26
CA ILE A 46 26.63 -12.27 -36.97
C ILE A 46 25.42 -12.04 -36.06
N SER A 47 24.29 -12.65 -36.41
CA SER A 47 23.07 -12.60 -35.58
C SER A 47 23.29 -13.31 -34.23
N PRO A 48 22.69 -12.82 -33.12
CA PRO A 48 22.77 -13.48 -31.83
C PRO A 48 22.15 -14.89 -31.84
N ARG A 49 22.50 -15.75 -30.87
CA ARG A 49 21.85 -17.08 -30.72
C ARG A 49 20.44 -16.86 -30.18
N ILE A 50 19.43 -17.44 -30.82
CA ILE A 50 18.05 -17.49 -30.29
C ILE A 50 17.58 -18.95 -30.39
N GLY A 51 17.83 -19.74 -29.34
CA GLY A 51 17.48 -21.16 -29.33
C GLY A 51 18.17 -21.97 -30.45
N GLN A 52 17.36 -22.60 -31.31
CA GLN A 52 17.80 -23.38 -32.48
C GLN A 52 17.45 -22.72 -33.82
N THR A 53 17.03 -21.45 -33.84
CA THR A 53 16.75 -20.76 -35.10
C THR A 53 18.04 -20.64 -35.94
N SER A 54 17.87 -20.60 -37.26
CA SER A 54 18.96 -20.36 -38.21
C SER A 54 19.66 -19.04 -37.90
N ARG A 55 20.98 -19.02 -38.08
CA ARG A 55 21.81 -17.83 -37.88
C ARG A 55 22.20 -17.20 -39.18
N TYR A 56 22.28 -15.87 -39.15
CA TYR A 56 22.61 -15.04 -40.30
C TYR A 56 23.98 -14.40 -40.10
N VAL A 57 24.86 -14.60 -41.07
CA VAL A 57 26.15 -13.92 -41.20
C VAL A 57 25.99 -12.87 -42.30
N THR A 58 25.97 -11.61 -41.92
CA THR A 58 25.82 -10.47 -42.84
C THR A 58 27.20 -9.96 -43.24
N PHE A 59 27.42 -9.90 -44.55
CA PHE A 59 28.64 -9.38 -45.16
C PHE A 59 28.53 -7.85 -45.40
N PRO A 60 29.66 -7.11 -45.50
CA PRO A 60 29.66 -5.66 -45.73
C PRO A 60 28.97 -5.21 -47.03
N ASN A 61 28.92 -6.09 -48.04
CA ASN A 61 28.25 -5.86 -49.32
C ASN A 61 26.71 -6.02 -49.24
N GLY A 62 26.17 -6.39 -48.08
CA GLY A 62 24.74 -6.62 -47.85
C GLY A 62 24.25 -8.05 -48.09
N SER A 63 25.09 -8.96 -48.57
CA SER A 63 24.71 -10.38 -48.69
C SER A 63 24.60 -11.02 -47.30
N GLN A 64 23.78 -12.05 -47.18
CA GLN A 64 23.55 -12.78 -45.93
C GLN A 64 23.72 -14.28 -46.14
N PHE A 65 24.50 -14.91 -45.28
CA PHE A 65 24.65 -16.37 -45.23
C PHE A 65 23.87 -16.93 -44.05
N GLU A 66 22.90 -17.79 -44.35
CA GLU A 66 22.03 -18.47 -43.38
C GLU A 66 22.54 -19.88 -43.12
N THR A 67 22.65 -20.29 -41.86
CA THR A 67 23.04 -21.66 -41.48
C THR A 67 22.31 -22.12 -40.22
N ASP A 68 21.97 -23.41 -40.17
CA ASP A 68 21.43 -24.07 -38.99
C ASP A 68 22.54 -24.59 -38.06
N ASN A 69 23.80 -24.59 -38.53
CA ASN A 69 24.94 -25.08 -37.77
C ASN A 69 25.44 -24.02 -36.78
N ASN A 70 24.61 -23.76 -35.77
CA ASN A 70 24.84 -22.75 -34.74
C ASN A 70 26.13 -22.97 -33.95
N ASP A 71 26.47 -24.23 -33.67
CA ASP A 71 27.66 -24.57 -32.87
C ASP A 71 28.97 -24.29 -33.63
N ALA A 72 28.99 -24.45 -34.95
CA ALA A 72 30.15 -24.08 -35.77
C ALA A 72 30.37 -22.56 -35.83
N ILE A 73 29.28 -21.78 -35.89
CA ILE A 73 29.37 -20.31 -35.81
C ILE A 73 29.84 -19.86 -34.43
N ASP A 74 29.37 -20.50 -33.35
CA ASP A 74 29.83 -20.19 -31.99
C ASP A 74 31.32 -20.52 -31.79
N ALA A 75 31.81 -21.63 -32.35
CA ALA A 75 33.24 -21.95 -32.32
C ALA A 75 34.09 -20.85 -32.99
N LEU A 76 33.60 -20.29 -34.11
CA LEU A 76 34.25 -19.17 -34.80
C LEU A 76 34.17 -17.86 -34.02
N LEU A 77 33.03 -17.55 -33.40
CA LEU A 77 32.87 -16.37 -32.54
C LEU A 77 33.83 -16.42 -31.34
N VAL A 78 33.93 -17.58 -30.67
CA VAL A 78 34.87 -17.77 -29.55
C VAL A 78 36.33 -17.59 -30.01
N GLN A 79 36.65 -18.06 -31.20
CA GLN A 79 38.02 -18.02 -31.72
C GLN A 79 38.44 -16.61 -32.19
N TRP A 80 37.54 -15.85 -32.81
CA TRP A 80 37.90 -14.63 -33.55
C TRP A 80 37.19 -13.36 -33.09
N GLN A 81 36.16 -13.46 -32.24
CA GLN A 81 35.38 -12.32 -31.78
C GLN A 81 35.06 -12.45 -30.28
N SER A 82 36.06 -12.19 -29.44
CA SER A 82 35.98 -12.28 -27.96
C SER A 82 35.17 -11.15 -27.29
N SER A 83 34.23 -10.52 -28.01
CA SER A 83 33.47 -9.35 -27.55
C SER A 83 32.06 -9.70 -27.07
N GLU A 84 31.87 -10.85 -26.42
CA GLU A 84 30.63 -11.09 -25.69
C GLU A 84 30.63 -10.33 -24.36
N SER A 85 29.67 -9.41 -24.23
CA SER A 85 29.40 -8.71 -22.97
C SER A 85 29.14 -9.73 -21.86
N LYS A 86 29.54 -9.41 -20.62
CA LYS A 86 29.31 -10.31 -19.46
C LYS A 86 27.84 -10.74 -19.33
N ILE A 87 26.92 -9.88 -19.80
CA ILE A 87 25.47 -10.10 -19.80
C ILE A 87 25.07 -11.20 -20.80
N GLN A 88 25.63 -11.22 -22.02
CA GLN A 88 25.35 -12.25 -23.03
C GLN A 88 25.82 -13.64 -22.61
N ARG A 89 27.01 -13.75 -22.01
CA ARG A 89 27.50 -15.01 -21.45
C ARG A 89 26.65 -15.50 -20.27
N ALA A 90 26.15 -14.58 -19.44
CA ALA A 90 25.24 -14.91 -18.35
C ALA A 90 23.89 -15.41 -18.90
N LEU A 91 23.33 -14.75 -19.91
CA LEU A 91 22.11 -15.15 -20.61
C LEU A 91 22.24 -16.54 -21.24
N HIS A 92 23.31 -16.81 -21.98
CA HIS A 92 23.53 -18.13 -22.59
C HIS A 92 23.65 -19.26 -21.55
N ARG A 93 24.29 -19.00 -20.40
CA ARG A 93 24.36 -19.95 -19.28
C ARG A 93 23.02 -20.17 -18.58
N LEU A 94 22.15 -19.15 -18.57
CA LEU A 94 20.78 -19.27 -18.09
C LEU A 94 19.94 -20.10 -19.05
N GLU A 95 20.01 -19.82 -20.35
CA GLU A 95 19.24 -20.50 -21.40
C GLU A 95 19.62 -21.98 -21.58
N SER A 96 20.90 -22.31 -21.47
CA SER A 96 21.40 -23.69 -21.63
C SER A 96 20.91 -24.67 -20.56
N HIS A 97 20.39 -24.18 -19.44
CA HIS A 97 19.95 -25.02 -18.32
C HIS A 97 18.59 -24.55 -17.80
N TRP A 98 17.51 -25.25 -18.18
CA TRP A 98 16.14 -24.96 -17.74
C TRP A 98 16.00 -24.77 -16.21
N ARG A 99 16.79 -25.50 -15.41
CA ARG A 99 16.84 -25.32 -13.95
C ARG A 99 17.26 -23.91 -13.52
N ASN A 100 18.22 -23.30 -14.22
CA ASN A 100 18.71 -21.96 -13.91
C ASN A 100 17.68 -20.90 -14.31
N VAL A 101 16.94 -21.11 -15.40
CA VAL A 101 15.79 -20.28 -15.78
C VAL A 101 14.73 -20.33 -14.68
N SER A 102 14.31 -21.52 -14.24
CA SER A 102 13.30 -21.66 -13.18
C SER A 102 13.76 -21.01 -11.87
N LEU A 103 15.02 -21.21 -11.46
CA LEU A 103 15.57 -20.56 -10.26
C LEU A 103 15.59 -19.03 -10.37
N SER A 104 15.89 -18.50 -11.55
CA SER A 104 15.92 -17.05 -11.78
C SER A 104 14.52 -16.44 -11.76
N VAL A 105 13.52 -17.15 -12.31
CA VAL A 105 12.11 -16.74 -12.21
C VAL A 105 11.63 -16.75 -10.77
N ILE A 106 11.94 -17.82 -10.02
CA ILE A 106 11.60 -17.92 -8.60
C ILE A 106 12.27 -16.77 -7.82
N PHE A 107 13.55 -16.54 -8.05
CA PHE A 107 14.28 -15.42 -7.46
C PHE A 107 13.63 -14.08 -7.79
N LEU A 108 13.26 -13.83 -9.05
CA LEU A 108 12.63 -12.59 -9.48
C LEU A 108 11.28 -12.38 -8.77
N VAL A 109 10.48 -13.43 -8.63
CA VAL A 109 9.18 -13.37 -7.92
C VAL A 109 9.40 -13.05 -6.44
N PHE A 110 10.31 -13.76 -5.75
CA PHE A 110 10.60 -13.50 -4.35
C PHE A 110 11.26 -12.14 -4.13
N PHE A 111 12.13 -11.70 -5.04
CA PHE A 111 12.75 -10.39 -5.01
C PHE A 111 11.71 -9.29 -5.21
N GLY A 112 10.83 -9.42 -6.21
CA GLY A 112 9.73 -8.49 -6.45
C GLY A 112 8.75 -8.43 -5.28
N TRP A 113 8.38 -9.59 -4.73
CA TRP A 113 7.57 -9.67 -3.51
C TRP A 113 8.26 -8.98 -2.33
N GLY A 114 9.55 -9.25 -2.10
CA GLY A 114 10.33 -8.61 -1.04
C GLY A 114 10.47 -7.10 -1.22
N LEU A 115 10.66 -6.65 -2.45
CA LEU A 115 10.69 -5.22 -2.81
C LEU A 115 9.36 -4.55 -2.46
N VAL A 116 8.23 -5.16 -2.82
CA VAL A 116 6.90 -4.59 -2.54
C VAL A 116 6.57 -4.62 -1.05
N GLN A 117 6.90 -5.71 -0.34
CA GLN A 117 6.54 -5.87 1.07
C GLN A 117 7.47 -5.14 2.05
N TYR A 118 8.75 -4.97 1.70
CA TYR A 118 9.76 -4.41 2.61
C TYR A 118 10.50 -3.22 2.01
N GLY A 119 10.91 -3.32 0.74
CA GLY A 119 11.68 -2.27 0.07
C GLY A 119 10.92 -0.96 -0.05
N ILE A 120 9.77 -0.97 -0.74
CA ILE A 120 8.93 0.21 -0.96
C ILE A 120 8.50 0.82 0.38
N PRO A 121 7.94 0.08 1.36
CA PRO A 121 7.56 0.66 2.64
C PRO A 121 8.70 1.35 3.38
N HIS A 122 9.90 0.76 3.37
CA HIS A 122 11.09 1.33 3.98
C HIS A 122 11.48 2.66 3.31
N PHE A 123 11.65 2.67 1.99
CA PHE A 123 12.02 3.89 1.27
C PHE A 123 10.97 4.99 1.39
N SER A 124 9.68 4.63 1.38
CA SER A 124 8.63 5.63 1.55
C SER A 124 8.63 6.28 2.93
N ARG A 125 9.02 5.56 3.99
CA ARG A 125 9.21 6.15 5.32
C ARG A 125 10.32 7.19 5.30
N GLU A 126 11.49 6.83 4.79
CA GLU A 126 12.65 7.74 4.72
C GLU A 126 12.34 8.98 3.90
N LEU A 127 11.72 8.82 2.72
CA LEU A 127 11.34 9.94 1.85
C LEU A 127 10.29 10.85 2.51
N ALA A 128 9.30 10.29 3.21
CA ALA A 128 8.28 11.09 3.88
C ALA A 128 8.84 11.89 5.06
N LEU A 129 9.80 11.34 5.80
CA LEU A 129 10.47 12.03 6.91
C LEU A 129 11.43 13.11 6.41
N ALA A 130 12.11 12.88 5.28
CA ALA A 130 12.99 13.86 4.65
C ALA A 130 12.25 14.96 3.88
N ALA A 131 10.99 14.74 3.52
CA ALA A 131 10.18 15.71 2.77
C ALA A 131 9.94 17.01 3.57
N PRO A 132 9.99 18.18 2.92
CA PRO A 132 9.58 19.43 3.57
C PRO A 132 8.11 19.41 4.02
N ALA A 133 7.80 20.05 5.16
CA ALA A 133 6.44 20.14 5.69
C ALA A 133 5.44 20.75 4.67
N LYS A 134 5.93 21.59 3.75
CA LYS A 134 5.10 22.20 2.70
C LYS A 134 4.41 21.18 1.79
N ILE A 135 5.03 20.02 1.56
CA ILE A 135 4.42 18.95 0.74
C ILE A 135 3.16 18.42 1.43
N SER A 136 3.25 18.20 2.75
CA SER A 136 2.11 17.74 3.54
C SER A 136 0.97 18.76 3.59
N GLN A 137 1.29 20.07 3.66
CA GLN A 137 0.28 21.13 3.58
C GLN A 137 -0.51 21.07 2.27
N LEU A 138 0.20 21.11 1.12
CA LEU A 138 -0.43 21.09 -0.20
C LEU A 138 -1.31 19.85 -0.43
N LEU A 139 -0.85 18.70 0.07
CA LEU A 139 -1.60 17.46 -0.02
C LEU A 139 -2.85 17.49 0.87
N GLY A 140 -2.72 17.92 2.12
CA GLY A 140 -3.86 18.01 3.04
C GLY A 140 -4.96 18.93 2.54
N ASP A 141 -4.60 20.11 2.01
CA ASP A 141 -5.58 21.07 1.48
C ASP A 141 -6.33 20.51 0.27
N SER A 142 -5.61 19.79 -0.61
CA SER A 142 -6.20 19.15 -1.79
C SER A 142 -7.15 18.02 -1.42
N VAL A 143 -6.77 17.19 -0.43
CA VAL A 143 -7.60 16.09 0.08
C VAL A 143 -8.82 16.63 0.80
N LEU A 144 -8.67 17.65 1.66
CA LEU A 144 -9.79 18.27 2.37
C LEU A 144 -10.86 18.77 1.40
N LYS A 145 -10.44 19.49 0.34
CA LYS A 145 -11.36 19.98 -0.68
C LYS A 145 -12.12 18.85 -1.39
N SER A 146 -11.43 17.74 -1.69
CA SER A 146 -12.07 16.58 -2.32
C SER A 146 -13.09 15.89 -1.40
N ILE A 147 -12.79 15.86 -0.10
CA ILE A 147 -13.65 15.27 0.93
C ILE A 147 -14.92 16.11 1.13
N GLU A 148 -14.79 17.44 1.22
CA GLU A 148 -15.91 18.37 1.38
C GLU A 148 -16.85 18.38 0.17
N GLU A 149 -16.33 18.18 -1.04
CA GLU A 149 -17.15 18.16 -2.26
C GLU A 149 -17.94 16.86 -2.43
N ILE A 150 -17.48 15.73 -1.85
CA ILE A 150 -17.96 14.41 -2.26
C ILE A 150 -18.51 13.56 -1.10
N TRP A 151 -17.99 13.65 0.14
CA TRP A 151 -18.23 12.61 1.18
C TRP A 151 -18.87 13.11 2.47
N VAL A 152 -18.63 14.35 2.87
CA VAL A 152 -19.05 14.88 4.19
C VAL A 152 -19.88 16.14 4.05
N GLN A 153 -20.80 16.34 5.00
CA GLN A 153 -21.66 17.51 5.08
C GLN A 153 -21.31 18.36 6.30
N GLU A 154 -21.91 19.54 6.40
CA GLU A 154 -21.79 20.41 7.58
C GLU A 154 -22.18 19.66 8.86
N SER A 155 -21.46 19.90 9.95
CA SER A 155 -21.73 19.28 11.23
C SER A 155 -23.06 19.76 11.81
N THR A 156 -23.77 18.83 12.42
CA THR A 156 -25.00 19.02 13.20
C THR A 156 -24.73 19.20 14.70
N LEU A 157 -23.48 19.05 15.15
CA LEU A 157 -23.10 19.23 16.55
C LEU A 157 -23.26 20.68 16.99
N GLY A 158 -23.72 20.88 18.23
CA GLY A 158 -23.84 22.22 18.81
C GLY A 158 -22.49 22.93 18.94
N GLN A 159 -22.47 24.24 18.72
CA GLN A 159 -21.23 25.05 18.76
C GLN A 159 -20.44 24.91 20.07
N ILE A 160 -21.12 24.81 21.21
CA ILE A 160 -20.48 24.64 22.52
C ILE A 160 -19.71 23.31 22.56
N GLN A 161 -20.34 22.22 22.10
CA GLN A 161 -19.71 20.91 22.07
C GLN A 161 -18.49 20.89 21.14
N GLN A 162 -18.59 21.52 19.96
CA GLN A 162 -17.45 21.67 19.05
C GLN A 162 -16.31 22.47 19.70
N GLN A 163 -16.62 23.55 20.41
CA GLN A 163 -15.61 24.37 21.10
C GLN A 163 -14.91 23.59 22.23
N GLU A 164 -15.66 22.82 23.02
CA GLU A 164 -15.10 21.99 24.09
C GLU A 164 -14.16 20.91 23.55
N LEU A 165 -14.58 20.19 22.50
CA LEU A 165 -13.76 19.17 21.85
C LEU A 165 -12.54 19.79 21.16
N THR A 166 -12.70 20.94 20.52
CA THR A 166 -11.59 21.69 19.92
C THR A 166 -10.57 22.12 20.97
N ALA A 167 -11.02 22.60 22.14
CA ALA A 167 -10.11 23.00 23.21
C ALA A 167 -9.30 21.81 23.74
N GLN A 168 -9.92 20.63 23.86
CA GLN A 168 -9.21 19.42 24.28
C GLN A 168 -8.24 18.92 23.22
N PHE A 169 -8.63 18.97 21.95
CA PHE A 169 -7.75 18.67 20.84
C PHE A 169 -6.51 19.58 20.85
N GLN A 170 -6.69 20.89 21.05
CA GLN A 170 -5.58 21.84 21.12
C GLN A 170 -4.65 21.59 22.32
N ALA A 171 -5.15 21.00 23.42
CA ALA A 171 -4.31 20.59 24.54
C ALA A 171 -3.50 19.31 24.28
N LEU A 172 -3.92 18.51 23.28
CA LEU A 172 -3.31 17.22 22.92
C LEU A 172 -2.16 17.38 21.93
N VAL A 173 -2.31 18.29 20.97
CA VAL A 173 -1.35 18.45 19.86
C VAL A 173 -0.04 19.09 20.32
N PRO A 174 1.10 18.69 19.74
CA PRO A 174 2.38 19.33 20.02
C PRO A 174 2.45 20.74 19.42
N ASN A 175 3.28 21.58 20.03
CA ASN A 175 3.60 22.91 19.48
C ASN A 175 4.72 22.79 18.44
N ASP A 176 4.35 22.53 17.18
CA ASP A 176 5.27 22.33 16.06
C ASP A 176 4.87 23.16 14.82
N GLU A 177 5.38 22.81 13.64
CA GLU A 177 5.16 23.54 12.39
C GLU A 177 3.79 23.28 11.74
N TYR A 178 2.99 22.35 12.27
CA TYR A 178 1.66 22.06 11.74
C TYR A 178 0.64 23.07 12.24
N GLU A 179 -0.27 23.47 11.35
CA GLU A 179 -1.46 24.23 11.71
C GLU A 179 -2.56 23.24 12.15
N TRP A 180 -2.42 22.72 13.37
CA TRP A 180 -3.35 21.72 13.91
C TRP A 180 -4.77 22.24 13.98
N GLN A 181 -5.68 21.52 13.34
CA GLN A 181 -7.11 21.82 13.37
C GLN A 181 -7.93 20.54 13.45
N ILE A 182 -9.08 20.61 14.12
CA ILE A 182 -10.07 19.55 14.13
C ILE A 182 -11.35 20.07 13.47
N LEU A 183 -11.88 19.30 12.53
CA LEU A 183 -13.08 19.62 11.78
C LEU A 183 -14.16 18.58 12.07
N PHE A 184 -15.32 19.03 12.53
CA PHE A 184 -16.49 18.19 12.71
C PHE A 184 -17.31 18.16 11.43
N ARG A 185 -17.77 16.98 11.03
CA ARG A 185 -18.57 16.78 9.82
C ARG A 185 -19.62 15.72 10.06
N GLN A 186 -20.77 15.84 9.41
CA GLN A 186 -21.71 14.74 9.36
C GLN A 186 -21.16 13.64 8.42
N GLY A 187 -21.00 12.42 8.94
CA GLY A 187 -20.31 11.33 8.28
C GLY A 187 -21.11 10.68 7.15
N GLY A 188 -22.44 10.68 7.22
CA GLY A 188 -23.29 10.13 6.16
C GLY A 188 -22.95 8.67 5.86
N ILE A 189 -22.44 8.38 4.66
CA ILE A 189 -22.03 7.02 4.24
C ILE A 189 -20.84 6.50 5.07
N LEU A 190 -19.97 7.40 5.58
CA LEU A 190 -18.83 7.03 6.41
C LEU A 190 -19.23 6.56 7.81
N GLY A 191 -20.39 7.00 8.32
CA GLY A 191 -20.84 6.72 9.69
C GLY A 191 -19.88 7.26 10.75
N ALA A 192 -19.74 6.53 11.87
CA ALA A 192 -18.85 6.87 12.96
C ALA A 192 -17.38 6.64 12.57
N ASN A 193 -16.63 7.72 12.34
CA ASN A 193 -15.26 7.67 11.86
C ASN A 193 -14.45 8.91 12.25
N ALA A 194 -13.13 8.79 12.18
CA ALA A 194 -12.19 9.91 12.23
C ALA A 194 -10.99 9.60 11.34
N PHE A 195 -10.37 10.63 10.79
CA PHE A 195 -9.15 10.47 9.99
C PHE A 195 -8.29 11.73 9.99
N ALA A 196 -6.99 11.51 10.01
CA ALA A 196 -5.97 12.54 9.89
C ALA A 196 -5.56 12.84 8.44
N LEU A 197 -5.52 14.12 8.10
CA LEU A 197 -4.96 14.63 6.85
C LEU A 197 -3.47 14.99 7.01
N PRO A 198 -2.67 14.93 5.93
CA PRO A 198 -1.24 15.19 6.01
C PRO A 198 -0.86 16.57 6.57
N ASN A 199 -1.72 17.59 6.44
CA ASN A 199 -1.45 18.96 6.88
C ASN A 199 -1.68 19.21 8.38
N GLY A 200 -2.07 18.20 9.16
CA GLY A 200 -2.38 18.35 10.59
C GLY A 200 -3.87 18.57 10.88
N THR A 201 -4.72 18.48 9.86
CA THR A 201 -6.18 18.49 10.03
C THR A 201 -6.67 17.13 10.44
N ILE A 202 -7.47 17.04 11.50
CA ILE A 202 -8.22 15.84 11.85
C ILE A 202 -9.70 16.08 11.54
N VAL A 203 -10.30 15.19 10.77
CA VAL A 203 -11.74 15.19 10.54
C VAL A 203 -12.37 14.16 11.46
N MET A 204 -13.37 14.57 12.22
CA MET A 204 -14.11 13.72 13.14
C MET A 204 -15.59 13.77 12.78
N THR A 205 -16.23 12.61 12.65
CA THR A 205 -17.65 12.59 12.31
C THR A 205 -18.55 12.81 13.52
N ASP A 206 -19.69 13.44 13.30
CA ASP A 206 -20.71 13.65 14.33
C ASP A 206 -21.16 12.32 14.95
N GLU A 207 -21.28 11.29 14.12
CA GLU A 207 -21.67 9.94 14.51
C GLU A 207 -20.63 9.31 15.45
N LEU A 208 -19.34 9.59 15.27
CA LEU A 208 -18.31 9.14 16.21
C LEU A 208 -18.42 9.86 17.55
N VAL A 209 -18.71 11.17 17.53
CA VAL A 209 -18.92 11.96 18.75
C VAL A 209 -20.13 11.44 19.53
N GLN A 210 -21.20 11.06 18.83
CA GLN A 210 -22.41 10.48 19.44
C GLN A 210 -22.22 9.03 19.90
N LEU A 211 -21.36 8.25 19.23
CA LEU A 211 -21.04 6.87 19.60
C LEU A 211 -20.24 6.79 20.91
N ALA A 212 -19.35 7.75 21.15
CA ALA A 212 -18.51 7.75 22.34
C ALA A 212 -19.32 7.94 23.62
N HIS A 213 -19.10 7.07 24.61
CA HIS A 213 -19.78 7.13 25.91
C HIS A 213 -19.23 8.23 26.82
N ASN A 214 -17.98 8.60 26.60
CA ASN A 214 -17.32 9.62 27.38
C ASN A 214 -16.23 10.31 26.56
N GLN A 215 -15.75 11.42 27.11
CA GLN A 215 -14.80 12.29 26.42
C GLN A 215 -13.38 11.71 26.36
N GLN A 216 -13.00 10.83 27.30
CA GLN A 216 -11.69 10.17 27.29
C GLN A 216 -11.57 9.19 26.11
N GLN A 217 -12.67 8.56 25.72
CA GLN A 217 -12.74 7.75 24.51
C GLN A 217 -12.45 8.59 23.25
N LEU A 218 -13.05 9.78 23.12
CA LEU A 218 -12.76 10.69 22.00
C LEU A 218 -11.31 11.18 22.03
N ILE A 219 -10.77 11.53 23.21
CA ILE A 219 -9.36 11.90 23.38
C ILE A 219 -8.44 10.78 22.91
N SER A 220 -8.78 9.52 23.19
CA SER A 220 -7.96 8.37 22.77
C SER A 220 -7.92 8.20 21.24
N ILE A 221 -9.04 8.45 20.55
CA ILE A 221 -9.09 8.47 19.08
C ILE A 221 -8.31 9.67 18.53
N MET A 222 -8.49 10.87 19.11
CA MET A 222 -7.72 12.05 18.68
C MET A 222 -6.21 11.80 18.83
N ALA A 223 -5.77 11.17 19.93
CA ALA A 223 -4.37 10.84 20.14
C ALA A 223 -3.84 9.90 19.06
N HIS A 224 -4.63 8.88 18.70
CA HIS A 224 -4.30 7.96 17.60
C HIS A 224 -4.18 8.69 16.25
N GLU A 225 -5.15 9.55 15.91
CA GLU A 225 -5.12 10.34 14.68
C GLU A 225 -3.93 11.31 14.63
N VAL A 226 -3.58 11.95 15.75
CA VAL A 226 -2.36 12.77 15.84
C VAL A 226 -1.12 11.93 15.60
N GLY A 227 -1.08 10.70 16.13
CA GLY A 227 -0.02 9.74 15.82
C GLY A 227 0.18 9.50 14.32
N HIS A 228 -0.92 9.45 13.54
CA HIS A 228 -0.82 9.34 12.08
C HIS A 228 -0.16 10.55 11.40
N VAL A 229 -0.45 11.76 11.88
CA VAL A 229 0.20 12.99 11.37
C VAL A 229 1.67 13.04 11.76
N ILE A 230 1.99 12.78 13.03
CA ILE A 230 3.37 12.82 13.57
C ILE A 230 4.29 11.86 12.82
N HIS A 231 3.81 10.65 12.54
CA HIS A 231 4.56 9.64 11.78
C HIS A 231 4.40 9.77 10.26
N ARG A 232 3.76 10.84 9.79
CA ARG A 232 3.55 11.20 8.37
C ARG A 232 2.94 10.06 7.55
N HIS A 233 2.00 9.32 8.14
CA HIS A 233 1.43 8.13 7.53
C HIS A 233 0.73 8.43 6.20
N GLY A 234 -0.03 9.53 6.09
CA GLY A 234 -0.66 9.91 4.82
C GLY A 234 0.35 10.12 3.68
N LEU A 235 1.46 10.83 3.94
CA LEU A 235 2.53 11.03 2.95
C LEU A 235 3.26 9.72 2.62
N ARG A 236 3.54 8.88 3.62
CA ARG A 236 4.13 7.56 3.42
C ARG A 236 3.25 6.70 2.51
N THR A 237 1.95 6.63 2.80
CA THR A 237 0.98 5.89 1.99
C THR A 237 0.96 6.40 0.55
N LEU A 238 0.95 7.73 0.35
CA LEU A 238 1.01 8.31 -0.98
C LEU A 238 2.24 7.83 -1.76
N ILE A 239 3.43 7.99 -1.16
CA ILE A 239 4.70 7.59 -1.79
C ILE A 239 4.71 6.08 -2.08
N GLN A 240 4.22 5.25 -1.17
CA GLN A 240 4.15 3.80 -1.37
C GLN A 240 3.27 3.44 -2.56
N LYS A 241 2.04 3.99 -2.62
CA LYS A 241 1.07 3.71 -3.69
C LYS A 241 1.55 4.25 -5.04
N SER A 242 2.12 5.45 -5.08
CA SER A 242 2.73 6.01 -6.30
C SER A 242 3.94 5.19 -6.77
N SER A 243 4.77 4.68 -5.84
CA SER A 243 5.91 3.83 -6.20
C SER A 243 5.45 2.49 -6.79
N LEU A 244 4.40 1.90 -6.23
CA LEU A 244 3.82 0.65 -6.75
C LEU A 244 3.21 0.86 -8.14
N ALA A 245 2.55 1.99 -8.35
CA ALA A 245 2.01 2.38 -9.66
C ALA A 245 3.10 2.48 -10.73
N VAL A 246 4.19 3.19 -10.42
CA VAL A 246 5.34 3.30 -11.32
C VAL A 246 5.96 1.93 -11.59
N LEU A 247 6.11 1.09 -10.56
CA LEU A 247 6.61 -0.27 -10.72
C LEU A 247 5.73 -1.11 -11.65
N LEU A 248 4.40 -1.00 -11.53
CA LEU A 248 3.47 -1.70 -12.41
C LEU A 248 3.65 -1.28 -13.87
N VAL A 249 3.76 0.03 -14.14
CA VAL A 249 4.01 0.56 -15.49
C VAL A 249 5.33 0.04 -16.06
N LEU A 250 6.39 0.00 -15.25
CA LEU A 250 7.70 -0.52 -15.67
C LEU A 250 7.66 -2.01 -16.04
N VAL A 251 6.83 -2.80 -15.34
CA VAL A 251 6.69 -4.24 -15.58
C VAL A 251 5.77 -4.53 -16.76
N THR A 252 4.66 -3.82 -16.91
CA THR A 252 3.65 -4.07 -17.95
C THR A 252 3.94 -3.34 -19.25
N GLY A 253 4.72 -2.27 -19.21
CA GLY A 253 4.92 -1.36 -20.34
C GLY A 253 3.68 -0.52 -20.68
N ASP A 254 2.63 -0.60 -19.87
CA ASP A 254 1.37 0.11 -20.12
C ASP A 254 1.38 1.50 -19.51
N VAL A 255 1.69 2.49 -20.33
CA VAL A 255 1.74 3.90 -19.93
C VAL A 255 0.34 4.46 -19.68
N SER A 256 -0.72 3.86 -20.24
CA SER A 256 -2.10 4.33 -20.02
C SER A 256 -2.55 4.19 -18.55
N THR A 257 -1.91 3.30 -17.81
CA THR A 257 -2.10 3.11 -16.36
C THR A 257 -1.53 4.27 -15.53
N SER A 258 -0.58 5.06 -16.05
CA SER A 258 0.07 6.13 -15.29
C SER A 258 -0.77 7.39 -15.10
N SER A 259 -1.60 7.76 -16.08
CA SER A 259 -2.41 8.98 -16.05
C SER A 259 -3.63 8.85 -15.13
N SER A 260 -4.25 7.66 -15.11
CA SER A 260 -5.40 7.35 -14.25
C SER A 260 -5.05 7.33 -12.76
N ILE A 261 -3.83 6.91 -12.41
CA ILE A 261 -3.39 6.83 -11.02
C ILE A 261 -3.20 8.23 -10.42
N ILE A 262 -2.65 9.18 -11.19
CA ILE A 262 -2.47 10.56 -10.73
C ILE A 262 -3.82 11.22 -10.42
N THR A 263 -4.82 10.99 -11.27
CA THR A 263 -6.18 11.51 -11.04
C THR A 263 -6.90 10.84 -9.88
N ALA A 264 -6.51 9.60 -9.53
CA ALA A 264 -7.12 8.83 -8.44
C ALA A 264 -6.45 9.06 -7.07
N LEU A 265 -5.34 9.81 -6.98
CA LEU A 265 -4.58 9.95 -5.73
C LEU A 265 -5.40 10.41 -4.52
N PRO A 266 -6.32 11.40 -4.62
CA PRO A 266 -7.15 11.80 -3.50
C PRO A 266 -8.07 10.66 -3.02
N ALA A 267 -8.73 9.95 -3.95
CA ALA A 267 -9.58 8.80 -3.63
C ALA A 267 -8.77 7.66 -3.00
N ILE A 268 -7.57 7.38 -3.54
CA ILE A 268 -6.66 6.36 -3.00
C ILE A 268 -6.26 6.70 -1.56
N LEU A 269 -6.00 7.97 -1.23
CA LEU A 269 -5.64 8.35 0.14
C LEU A 269 -6.79 8.22 1.12
N ILE A 270 -8.03 8.45 0.67
CA ILE A 270 -9.24 8.34 1.48
C ILE A 270 -9.65 6.87 1.69
N GLU A 271 -9.52 6.03 0.65
CA GLU A 271 -9.79 4.58 0.72
C GLU A 271 -8.61 3.75 1.26
N ALA A 272 -7.41 4.33 1.36
CA ALA A 272 -6.24 3.57 1.80
C ALA A 272 -6.27 3.36 3.31
N GLY A 273 -6.61 2.14 3.73
CA GLY A 273 -6.22 1.65 5.05
C GLY A 273 -4.70 1.70 5.24
N TYR A 274 -4.28 2.07 6.44
CA TYR A 274 -2.86 2.09 6.78
C TYR A 274 -2.28 0.69 7.00
N SER A 275 -0.96 0.56 6.80
CA SER A 275 -0.29 -0.71 7.06
C SER A 275 -0.33 -1.07 8.56
N LYS A 276 -0.25 -2.36 8.89
CA LYS A 276 -0.18 -2.82 10.30
C LYS A 276 0.93 -2.14 11.11
N THR A 277 2.05 -1.81 10.47
CA THR A 277 3.16 -1.12 11.13
C THR A 277 2.79 0.33 11.46
N MET A 278 2.10 1.02 10.55
CA MET A 278 1.63 2.40 10.77
C MET A 278 0.56 2.45 11.87
N GLU A 279 -0.39 1.50 11.88
CA GLU A 279 -1.36 1.37 12.98
C GLU A 279 -0.65 1.17 14.32
N ARG A 280 0.37 0.31 14.38
CA ARG A 280 1.14 0.10 15.62
C ARG A 280 1.90 1.35 16.05
N GLU A 281 2.44 2.14 15.11
CA GLU A 281 3.11 3.42 15.40
C GLU A 281 2.12 4.42 16.01
N ALA A 282 0.95 4.59 15.40
CA ALA A 282 -0.12 5.46 15.92
C ALA A 282 -0.70 4.99 17.26
N ASP A 283 -0.96 3.68 17.42
CA ASP A 283 -1.38 3.08 18.69
C ASP A 283 -0.34 3.32 19.80
N THR A 284 0.96 3.28 19.46
CA THR A 284 2.04 3.55 20.43
C THR A 284 1.98 4.99 20.90
N TYR A 285 1.86 5.93 19.97
CA TYR A 285 1.73 7.35 20.28
C TYR A 285 0.51 7.63 21.15
N ALA A 286 -0.66 7.06 20.80
CA ALA A 286 -1.88 7.19 21.59
C ALA A 286 -1.71 6.63 23.01
N LEU A 287 -1.11 5.45 23.14
CA LEU A 287 -0.86 4.83 24.43
C LEU A 287 0.05 5.69 25.32
N GLU A 288 1.15 6.20 24.77
CA GLU A 288 2.08 7.08 25.48
C GLU A 288 1.39 8.37 25.93
N TYR A 289 0.55 8.96 25.07
CA TYR A 289 -0.24 10.13 25.41
C TYR A 289 -1.21 9.86 26.57
N LEU A 290 -2.00 8.78 26.50
CA LEU A 290 -2.95 8.41 27.55
C LEU A 290 -2.25 8.20 28.89
N GLN A 291 -1.10 7.52 28.89
CA GLN A 291 -0.28 7.30 30.08
C GLN A 291 0.24 8.61 30.68
N GLN A 292 0.73 9.54 29.84
CA GLN A 292 1.19 10.86 30.28
C GLN A 292 0.07 11.68 30.91
N GLN A 293 -1.14 11.60 30.35
CA GLN A 293 -2.34 12.28 30.87
C GLN A 293 -3.01 11.54 32.03
N LYS A 294 -2.47 10.38 32.46
CA LYS A 294 -3.05 9.50 33.49
C LYS A 294 -4.49 9.07 33.15
N ILE A 295 -4.79 8.94 31.87
CA ILE A 295 -6.03 8.37 31.37
C ILE A 295 -5.81 6.86 31.23
N ASP A 296 -6.76 6.08 31.73
CA ASP A 296 -6.71 4.62 31.63
C ASP A 296 -6.76 4.18 30.16
N PRO A 297 -5.75 3.46 29.63
CA PRO A 297 -5.73 2.98 28.25
C PRO A 297 -6.94 2.14 27.83
N ILE A 298 -7.72 1.62 28.79
CA ILE A 298 -8.94 0.84 28.52
C ILE A 298 -9.94 1.60 27.66
N VAL A 299 -9.98 2.94 27.77
CA VAL A 299 -10.93 3.78 27.02
C VAL A 299 -10.77 3.62 25.51
N PHE A 300 -9.55 3.39 25.03
CA PHE A 300 -9.30 3.13 23.61
C PHE A 300 -9.86 1.76 23.19
N ALA A 301 -9.63 0.72 24.01
CA ALA A 301 -10.16 -0.61 23.75
C ALA A 301 -11.70 -0.63 23.74
N GLU A 302 -12.34 0.12 24.62
CA GLU A 302 -13.79 0.27 24.69
C GLU A 302 -14.36 0.91 23.41
N ILE A 303 -13.86 2.07 22.99
CA ILE A 303 -14.38 2.74 21.79
C ILE A 303 -14.11 1.94 20.52
N MET A 304 -12.98 1.23 20.44
CA MET A 304 -12.70 0.32 19.33
C MET A 304 -13.71 -0.83 19.24
N HIS A 305 -14.17 -1.34 20.39
CA HIS A 305 -15.26 -2.32 20.44
C HIS A 305 -16.61 -1.72 20.04
N LEU A 306 -16.91 -0.49 20.45
CA LEU A 306 -18.13 0.21 20.01
C LEU A 306 -18.15 0.39 18.49
N LEU A 307 -17.02 0.80 17.92
CA LEU A 307 -16.84 0.93 16.47
C LEU A 307 -17.02 -0.41 15.75
N GLU A 308 -16.36 -1.48 16.22
CA GLU A 308 -16.51 -2.83 15.65
C GLU A 308 -17.97 -3.31 15.70
N TYR A 309 -18.65 -3.09 16.82
CA TYR A 309 -20.04 -3.47 16.99
C TYR A 309 -20.96 -2.73 16.02
N HIS A 310 -20.79 -1.41 15.91
CA HIS A 310 -21.61 -0.57 15.03
C HIS A 310 -21.32 -0.83 13.54
N GLN A 311 -20.09 -1.23 13.19
CA GLN A 311 -19.72 -1.62 11.83
C GLN A 311 -20.32 -2.97 11.44
N ASN A 312 -20.42 -3.91 12.37
CA ASN A 312 -21.00 -5.22 12.12
C ASN A 312 -22.54 -5.23 12.18
N ASN A 313 -23.17 -4.18 12.71
CA ASN A 313 -24.63 -4.05 12.84
C ASN A 313 -25.14 -2.72 12.21
N PRO A 314 -25.14 -2.59 10.87
CA PRO A 314 -25.50 -1.36 10.18
C PRO A 314 -26.96 -0.91 10.40
N THR A 315 -27.86 -1.81 10.83
CA THR A 315 -29.23 -1.47 11.23
C THR A 315 -29.29 -0.50 12.42
N CYS A 316 -28.25 -0.48 13.26
CA CYS A 316 -28.13 0.47 14.37
C CYS A 316 -27.54 1.83 13.95
N GLN A 317 -26.97 1.94 12.74
CA GLN A 317 -26.50 3.22 12.18
C GLN A 317 -27.67 4.08 11.67
N SER A 318 -28.71 3.47 11.09
CA SER A 318 -29.82 4.22 10.49
C SER A 318 -30.83 4.79 11.50
N SER A 319 -30.86 4.29 12.74
CA SER A 319 -31.78 4.77 13.78
C SER A 319 -31.41 6.15 14.34
N ALA A 320 -30.19 6.64 14.08
CA ALA A 320 -29.80 8.01 14.44
C ALA A 320 -30.47 9.09 13.54
N HIS A 321 -31.07 8.69 12.41
CA HIS A 321 -31.73 9.60 11.47
C HIS A 321 -33.24 9.75 11.67
N ALA A 322 -33.86 9.06 12.63
CA ALA A 322 -35.30 9.12 12.86
C ALA A 322 -35.61 9.90 14.16
N SER A 323 -35.23 11.17 14.23
CA SER A 323 -35.68 12.08 15.30
C SER A 323 -36.83 12.96 14.81
N ASP A 324 -37.97 12.35 14.45
CA ASP A 324 -39.24 13.08 14.42
C ASP A 324 -40.47 12.15 14.47
N THR A 325 -40.56 11.26 15.47
CA THR A 325 -41.84 10.76 15.95
C THR A 325 -41.74 10.40 17.43
N THR A 326 -42.67 10.92 18.22
CA THR A 326 -42.90 10.53 19.61
C THR A 326 -43.36 9.07 19.68
N ASP A 327 -42.43 8.13 19.77
CA ASP A 327 -42.70 6.76 20.23
C ASP A 327 -41.45 6.17 20.89
N GLU A 328 -41.44 6.16 22.22
CA GLU A 328 -40.40 5.59 23.11
C GLU A 328 -40.24 4.05 22.99
N THR A 329 -40.84 3.41 21.98
CA THR A 329 -40.82 1.96 21.77
C THR A 329 -40.03 1.51 20.54
N SER A 330 -39.34 2.43 19.85
CA SER A 330 -38.63 2.14 18.59
C SER A 330 -37.11 1.98 18.72
N GLN A 331 -36.61 1.55 19.89
CA GLN A 331 -35.25 0.99 19.95
C GLN A 331 -35.32 -0.46 19.48
N HIS A 332 -34.69 -0.76 18.34
CA HIS A 332 -34.55 -2.14 17.87
C HIS A 332 -33.90 -2.95 19.02
N PRO A 333 -34.50 -4.07 19.46
CA PRO A 333 -34.08 -4.79 20.68
C PRO A 333 -32.62 -5.28 20.64
N ASP A 334 -32.04 -5.33 19.44
CA ASP A 334 -30.65 -5.76 19.18
C ASP A 334 -29.64 -4.60 19.20
N CYS A 335 -30.07 -3.35 19.27
CA CYS A 335 -29.17 -2.19 19.37
C CYS A 335 -28.83 -1.82 20.84
N VAL A 336 -29.04 -2.75 21.77
CA VAL A 336 -28.72 -2.59 23.19
C VAL A 336 -27.23 -2.90 23.41
N ASN A 337 -26.53 -1.93 24.01
CA ASN A 337 -25.12 -1.92 24.39
C ASN A 337 -24.54 -3.31 24.78
N PRO A 338 -23.43 -3.77 24.18
CA PRO A 338 -22.78 -5.05 24.50
C PRO A 338 -22.32 -5.16 25.97
N ASP A 339 -22.02 -4.06 26.67
CA ASP A 339 -21.66 -4.09 28.09
C ASP A 339 -22.82 -4.50 29.01
N LYS A 340 -24.05 -4.53 28.50
CA LYS A 340 -25.24 -5.01 29.23
C LYS A 340 -25.49 -6.50 29.05
N GLN A 341 -24.67 -7.21 28.27
CA GLN A 341 -24.80 -8.65 28.07
C GLN A 341 -23.60 -9.39 28.70
N ASN A 342 -23.87 -10.27 29.66
CA ASN A 342 -22.90 -11.28 30.12
C ASN A 342 -22.55 -12.19 28.94
N MET A 343 -21.42 -11.93 28.29
CA MET A 343 -21.02 -12.65 27.08
C MET A 343 -20.40 -14.00 27.43
N THR A 344 -21.10 -15.09 27.15
CA THR A 344 -20.52 -16.43 27.00
C THR A 344 -19.90 -16.57 25.61
N PRO A 345 -18.74 -17.21 25.47
CA PRO A 345 -18.00 -17.25 24.21
C PRO A 345 -18.51 -18.40 23.33
N ASP A 346 -19.64 -18.24 22.64
CA ASP A 346 -20.04 -19.22 21.62
C ASP A 346 -21.10 -18.66 20.65
N ARG A 347 -20.66 -17.89 19.65
CA ARG A 347 -21.15 -17.95 18.26
C ARG A 347 -20.46 -16.90 17.40
N ALA A 348 -19.65 -17.34 16.44
CA ALA A 348 -19.27 -16.52 15.30
C ALA A 348 -20.42 -16.54 14.26
N PRO A 349 -20.92 -15.39 13.76
CA PRO A 349 -21.81 -15.37 12.61
C PRO A 349 -21.03 -15.51 11.29
N GLU A 350 -21.72 -16.08 10.31
CA GLU A 350 -21.26 -16.52 8.98
C GLU A 350 -20.74 -15.39 8.06
N SER A 351 -20.03 -15.82 7.02
CA SER A 351 -18.88 -15.18 6.37
C SER A 351 -19.13 -14.11 5.30
N ASP A 352 -20.37 -13.74 4.98
CA ASP A 352 -20.63 -13.07 3.68
C ASP A 352 -20.92 -11.57 3.75
N GLN A 353 -21.11 -10.97 4.94
CA GLN A 353 -21.31 -9.52 5.13
C GLN A 353 -20.05 -8.74 5.52
N LYS A 354 -18.89 -9.41 5.59
CA LYS A 354 -17.59 -8.82 5.97
C LYS A 354 -17.02 -7.81 4.95
N SER A 355 -17.69 -7.59 3.81
CA SER A 355 -17.06 -6.99 2.63
C SER A 355 -17.35 -5.51 2.38
N ILE A 356 -18.41 -4.91 2.94
CA ILE A 356 -18.83 -3.55 2.56
C ILE A 356 -18.47 -2.51 3.63
N ASN A 357 -18.54 -2.85 4.91
CA ASN A 357 -18.24 -1.89 6.00
C ASN A 357 -16.75 -1.83 6.38
N ASN A 358 -15.99 -2.89 6.09
CA ASN A 358 -14.52 -2.85 6.11
C ASN A 358 -13.95 -1.91 5.02
N TYR A 359 -14.76 -1.52 4.03
CA TYR A 359 -14.35 -0.62 2.96
C TYR A 359 -14.11 0.82 3.45
N PHE A 360 -14.85 1.26 4.48
CA PHE A 360 -14.81 2.63 4.98
C PHE A 360 -14.06 2.78 6.31
N SER A 361 -13.47 1.70 6.83
CA SER A 361 -12.60 1.75 8.00
C SER A 361 -11.15 1.99 7.58
N THR A 362 -10.67 3.22 7.70
CA THR A 362 -9.25 3.57 7.53
C THR A 362 -8.37 2.84 8.56
N HIS A 363 -8.95 2.50 9.72
CA HIS A 363 -8.29 1.83 10.85
C HIS A 363 -9.07 0.59 11.30
N PRO A 364 -8.71 -0.64 10.89
CA PRO A 364 -9.45 -1.83 11.30
C PRO A 364 -9.31 -2.09 12.82
N SER A 365 -10.43 -2.35 13.49
CA SER A 365 -10.53 -2.73 14.90
C SER A 365 -10.12 -4.18 15.14
N THR A 366 -8.83 -4.47 14.98
CA THR A 366 -8.34 -5.82 15.18
C THR A 366 -8.22 -6.18 16.66
N HIS A 367 -8.50 -7.45 16.98
CA HIS A 367 -8.34 -8.00 18.34
C HIS A 367 -6.94 -7.76 18.93
N GLU A 368 -5.88 -7.81 18.11
CA GLU A 368 -4.50 -7.53 18.53
C GLU A 368 -4.34 -6.12 19.13
N ARG A 369 -4.99 -5.12 18.51
CA ARG A 369 -4.92 -3.72 18.96
C ARG A 369 -5.71 -3.53 20.26
N ILE A 370 -6.91 -4.08 20.33
CA ILE A 370 -7.76 -4.00 21.54
C ILE A 370 -7.04 -4.63 22.74
N GLU A 371 -6.50 -5.83 22.58
CA GLU A 371 -5.76 -6.52 23.64
C GLU A 371 -4.49 -5.76 24.08
N ARG A 372 -3.82 -5.08 23.15
CA ARG A 372 -2.66 -4.24 23.48
C ARG A 372 -3.00 -3.14 24.49
N PHE A 373 -4.14 -2.46 24.32
CA PHE A 373 -4.57 -1.40 25.24
C PHE A 373 -5.11 -1.97 26.56
N ARG A 374 -5.82 -3.11 26.54
CA ARG A 374 -6.20 -3.84 27.77
C ARG A 374 -5.00 -4.24 28.61
N GLN A 375 -4.00 -4.87 28.00
CA GLN A 375 -2.77 -5.26 28.70
C GLN A 375 -1.99 -4.07 29.26
N ALA A 376 -2.09 -2.90 28.64
CA ALA A 376 -1.49 -1.68 29.17
C ALA A 376 -2.26 -1.12 30.38
N SER A 377 -3.59 -1.22 30.34
CA SER A 377 -4.48 -0.87 31.45
C SER A 377 -4.26 -1.75 32.69
N ASP A 378 -4.05 -3.06 32.50
CA ASP A 378 -3.80 -4.02 33.59
C ASP A 378 -2.50 -3.76 34.35
N LYS A 379 -1.54 -3.08 33.71
CA LYS A 379 -0.24 -2.73 34.32
C LYS A 379 -0.32 -1.50 35.21
N ILE A 380 -1.43 -0.75 35.18
CA ILE A 380 -1.65 0.38 36.08
C ILE A 380 -2.04 -0.20 37.45
N PRO A 381 -1.25 0.05 38.52
CA PRO A 381 -1.58 -0.42 39.87
C PRO A 381 -3.00 0.02 40.23
N ASN A 382 -3.82 -0.88 40.79
CA ASN A 382 -5.20 -0.57 41.15
C ASN A 382 -5.30 0.68 42.02
N ASP A 383 -5.80 1.76 41.42
CA ASP A 383 -6.37 2.88 42.16
C ASP A 383 -7.67 2.37 42.80
N PRO A 384 -7.85 2.46 44.13
CA PRO A 384 -9.12 2.09 44.79
C PRO A 384 -10.35 2.82 44.24
N LEU A 385 -10.19 3.85 43.41
CA LEU A 385 -11.29 4.50 42.69
C LEU A 385 -11.82 3.71 41.48
N ARG A 386 -11.13 2.66 40.99
CA ARG A 386 -11.64 1.79 39.90
C ARG A 386 -12.93 1.05 40.26
N GLU A 387 -13.16 0.74 41.54
CA GLU A 387 -14.38 0.05 42.00
C GLU A 387 -15.66 0.91 41.91
N PHE A 388 -15.54 2.24 41.78
CA PHE A 388 -16.70 3.13 41.74
C PHE A 388 -17.26 3.42 40.35
N VAL A 389 -16.54 3.07 39.28
CA VAL A 389 -16.97 3.33 37.90
C VAL A 389 -17.78 2.16 37.32
N GLY A 390 -17.69 0.96 37.91
CA GLY A 390 -18.43 -0.25 37.49
C GLY A 390 -19.75 -0.53 38.22
N ALA A 391 -20.18 0.30 39.17
CA ALA A 391 -21.40 0.04 39.93
C ALA A 391 -22.66 0.56 39.21
N SER A 392 -23.57 -0.36 38.90
CA SER A 392 -24.87 -0.14 38.24
C SER A 392 -25.67 1.09 38.74
N PRO A 393 -26.58 1.69 37.92
CA PRO A 393 -27.23 2.97 38.23
C PRO A 393 -28.26 2.97 39.38
N ARG A 394 -28.36 1.92 40.21
CA ARG A 394 -29.49 1.78 41.15
C ARG A 394 -29.30 2.43 42.53
N PHE A 395 -28.18 3.09 42.81
CA PHE A 395 -27.99 3.78 44.09
C PHE A 395 -27.28 5.14 43.93
N ARG A 396 -27.97 6.14 43.37
CA ARG A 396 -27.63 7.56 43.60
C ARG A 396 -28.89 8.37 43.86
N PHE A 397 -29.48 8.19 45.04
CA PHE A 397 -30.39 9.15 45.66
C PHE A 397 -30.31 9.03 47.18
N ARG A 398 -29.25 9.59 47.76
CA ARG A 398 -29.25 10.25 49.08
C ARG A 398 -27.84 10.75 49.37
N LEU A 399 -27.78 11.84 50.13
CA LEU A 399 -26.58 12.53 50.63
C LEU A 399 -26.05 13.65 49.71
N TRP A 400 -26.90 14.63 49.47
CA TRP A 400 -26.52 16.04 49.57
C TRP A 400 -27.62 16.74 50.37
N ASN A 401 -27.44 16.78 51.70
CA ASN A 401 -28.05 17.70 52.66
C ASN A 401 -27.57 17.30 54.05
N SER A 402 -26.45 17.88 54.49
CA SER A 402 -26.10 18.20 55.87
C SER A 402 -24.89 19.12 55.85
#